data_AF-C5LEA0-F1
#
_entry.id   AF-C5LEA0-F1
#
_cell.length_a   1.000
_cell.length_b   1.000
_cell.length_c   1.000
_cell.angle_alpha   90.00
_cell.angle_beta   90.00
_cell.angle_gamma   90.00
#
_symmetry.space_group_name_H-M   'P 1'
#
loop_
_entity.id
_entity.type
_entity.pdbx_description
1 polymer ?
#
loop_
_entity_poly.entity_id
_entity_poly.type
_entity_poly.pdbx_seq_one_letter_code
_entity_poly.pdbx_strand_id
1 'polypeptide(L)' 'MLGEQLYTHIQRIQPQLAGKITGMMLEMDNSELLILLESESQLRSKVDEALMVLQTK' A
#
# COMPACT_ATOMS: atom_id res chain seq x y z
N MET A 1 -11.58 8.74 0.12
CA MET A 1 -12.14 7.38 0.36
C MET A 1 -11.21 6.26 -0.11
N LEU A 2 -10.67 6.25 -1.34
CA LEU A 2 -9.75 5.18 -1.81
C LEU A 2 -8.52 5.01 -0.90
N GLY A 3 -7.89 6.12 -0.50
CA GLY A 3 -6.76 6.09 0.42
C GLY A 3 -7.08 5.55 1.82
N GLU A 4 -8.29 5.76 2.33
CA GLU A 4 -8.70 5.22 3.65
C GLU A 4 -8.97 3.71 3.58
N GLN A 5 -9.57 3.25 2.48
CA GLN A 5 -9.73 1.83 2.21
C GLN A 5 -8.37 1.15 2.09
N LEU A 6 -7.49 1.69 1.23
CA LEU A 6 -6.13 1.19 1.05
C LEU A 6 -5.35 1.18 2.37
N TYR A 7 -5.43 2.25 3.14
CA TYR A 7 -4.84 2.32 4.48
C TYR A 7 -5.32 1.18 5.37
N THR A 8 -6.63 0.91 5.40
CA THR A 8 -7.20 -0.15 6.23
C THR A 8 -6.65 -1.52 5.84
N HIS A 9 -6.47 -1.79 4.54
CA HIS A 9 -5.86 -3.04 4.08
C HIS A 9 -4.38 -3.12 4.43
N ILE A 10 -3.61 -2.06 4.14
CA ILE A 10 -2.17 -2.01 4.45
C ILE A 10 -1.94 -2.09 5.97
N GLN A 11 -2.79 -1.47 6.79
CA GLN A 11 -2.67 -1.51 8.25
C GLN A 11 -2.79 -2.91 8.83
N ARG A 12 -3.57 -3.81 8.19
CA ARG A 12 -3.62 -5.23 8.59
C ARG A 12 -2.32 -5.99 8.27
N ILE A 13 -1.62 -5.59 7.21
CA ILE A 13 -0.36 -6.20 6.77
C ILE A 13 0.83 -5.63 7.54
N GLN A 14 0.89 -4.30 7.64
CA GLN A 14 1.99 -3.54 8.24
C GLN A 14 1.45 -2.31 9.00
N PRO A 15 1.02 -2.48 10.26
CA PRO A 15 0.40 -1.41 11.03
C PRO A 15 1.36 -0.26 11.36
N GLN A 16 2.66 -0.55 11.54
CA GLN A 16 3.64 0.47 11.97
C GLN A 16 3.96 1.51 10.90
N LEU A 17 3.95 1.09 9.62
CA LEU A 17 4.32 1.94 8.49
C LEU A 17 3.16 2.19 7.53
N ALA A 18 1.94 1.78 7.91
CA ALA A 18 0.74 1.91 7.07
C ALA A 18 0.55 3.31 6.49
N GLY A 19 0.75 4.36 7.30
CA GLY A 19 0.59 5.74 6.84
C GLY A 19 1.61 6.13 5.76
N LYS A 20 2.88 5.78 5.95
CA LYS A 20 3.94 6.08 4.96
C LYS A 20 3.76 5.29 3.68
N ILE A 21 3.47 3.99 3.81
CA ILE A 21 3.28 3.10 2.66
C ILE A 21 2.04 3.54 1.86
N THR A 22 0.91 3.79 2.53
CA THR A 22 -0.30 4.30 1.86
C THR A 22 -0.02 5.62 1.14
N GLY A 23 0.71 6.54 1.77
CA GLY A 23 1.13 7.80 1.12
C GLY A 23 1.93 7.57 -0.15
N MET A 24 2.90 6.65 -0.14
CA MET A 24 3.67 6.29 -1.34
C MET A 24 2.82 5.62 -2.41
N MET A 25 1.90 4.74 -2.03
CA MET A 25 1.01 4.07 -3.00
C MET A 25 0.00 5.03 -3.62
N LEU A 26 -0.41 6.09 -2.90
CA LEU A 26 -1.30 7.12 -3.43
C LEU A 26 -0.67 8.01 -4.51
N GLU A 27 0.64 7.88 -4.78
CA GLU A 27 1.30 8.49 -5.94
C GLU A 27 1.06 7.68 -7.23
N MET A 28 0.51 6.46 -7.14
CA MET A 28 0.15 5.61 -8.27
C MET A 28 -1.20 5.98 -8.89
N ASP A 29 -1.46 5.51 -10.11
CA ASP A 29 -2.75 5.70 -10.77
C ASP A 29 -3.87 4.97 -10.01
N ASN A 30 -5.04 5.61 -9.92
CA ASN A 30 -6.23 5.04 -9.26
C ASN A 30 -6.62 3.66 -9.81
N SER A 31 -6.40 3.43 -11.11
CA SER A 31 -6.65 2.15 -11.79
C SER A 31 -5.79 1.02 -11.21
N GLU A 32 -4.51 1.28 -10.95
CA GLU A 32 -3.60 0.29 -10.36
C GLU A 32 -3.98 0.03 -8.90
N LEU A 33 -4.31 1.08 -8.16
CA LEU A 33 -4.77 0.95 -6.77
C LEU A 33 -6.03 0.07 -6.64
N LEU A 34 -6.96 0.17 -7.58
CA LEU A 34 -8.15 -0.68 -7.62
C LEU A 34 -7.77 -2.16 -7.84
N ILE A 35 -6.85 -2.44 -8.77
CA ILE A 35 -6.37 -3.81 -9.01
C ILE A 35 -5.71 -4.40 -7.75
N LEU A 36 -4.94 -3.58 -7.02
CA LEU A 36 -4.32 -3.99 -5.77
C LEU A 36 -5.37 -4.29 -4.69
N LEU A 37 -6.45 -3.51 -4.61
CA LEU A 37 -7.55 -3.77 -3.68
C LEU A 37 -8.32 -5.06 -4.03
N GLU A 38 -8.35 -5.45 -5.30
CA GLU A 38 -8.97 -6.71 -5.75
C GLU A 38 -8.08 -7.94 -5.49
N SER A 39 -6.78 -7.75 -5.26
CA SER A 39 -5.81 -8.84 -5.11
C SER A 39 -4.89 -8.66 -3.90
N GLU A 40 -5.20 -9.35 -2.81
CA GLU A 40 -4.42 -9.29 -1.57
C GLU A 40 -2.94 -9.70 -1.77
N SER A 41 -2.67 -10.66 -2.65
CA SER A 41 -1.30 -11.09 -2.97
C SER A 41 -0.49 -9.98 -3.67
N GLN A 42 -1.11 -9.27 -4.63
CA GLN A 42 -0.46 -8.14 -5.31
C GLN A 42 -0.27 -6.97 -4.37
N LEU A 43 -1.28 -6.65 -3.55
CA LEU A 43 -1.17 -5.61 -2.53
C LEU A 43 -0.01 -5.90 -1.58
N ARG A 44 0.11 -7.14 -1.09
CA ARG A 44 1.20 -7.55 -0.20
C ARG A 44 2.57 -7.41 -0.87
N SER A 45 2.72 -7.84 -2.13
CA SER A 45 3.96 -7.67 -2.89
C SER A 45 4.35 -6.19 -2.99
N LYS A 46 3.39 -5.31 -3.27
CA LYS A 46 3.65 -3.88 -3.37
C LYS A 46 3.95 -3.22 -2.03
N VAL A 47 3.30 -3.66 -0.96
CA VAL A 47 3.62 -3.23 0.40
C VAL A 47 5.06 -3.63 0.75
N ASP A 48 5.50 -4.83 0.38
CA ASP A 48 6.88 -5.31 0.59
C ASP A 48 7.89 -4.49 -0.24
N GLU A 49 7.59 -4.16 -1.50
CA GLU A 49 8.43 -3.26 -2.31
C GLU A 49 8.56 -1.86 -1.68
N ALA A 50 7.44 -1.26 -1.27
CA ALA A 50 7.43 0.04 -0.63
C ALA A 50 8.20 0.02 0.71
N LEU A 51 8.12 -1.09 1.46
CA LEU A 51 8.89 -1.30 2.66
C LEU A 51 10.40 -1.33 2.40
N MET A 52 10.85 -2.02 1.35
CA MET A 52 12.28 -2.03 0.97
C MET A 52 12.76 -0.62 0.64
N VAL A 53 11.98 0.15 -0.13
CA VAL A 53 12.34 1.54 -0.47
C VAL A 53 12.41 2.42 0.78
N LEU A 54 11.49 2.24 1.74
CA LEU A 54 11.50 2.96 3.01
C LEU A 54 12.66 2.58 3.93
N GLN A 55 13.19 1.35 3.84
CA GLN A 55 14.34 0.89 4.62
C GLN A 55 15.68 1.26 3.98
N THR A 56 15.71 1.49 2.67
CA THR A 56 16.92 1.92 1.94
C THR A 56 17.20 3.43 2.06
N LYS A 57 16.26 4.22 2.60
CA LYS A 57 16.45 5.65 2.91
C LYS A 57 16.69 5.87 4.40
#